data_AF-A0A928DUU1-F1
#
_entry.id   AF-A0A928DUU1-F1
#
_cell.length_a   1.000
_cell.length_b   1.000
_cell.length_c   1.000
_cell.angle_alpha   90.00
_cell.angle_beta   90.00
_cell.angle_gamma   90.00
#
_symmetry.space_group_name_H-M   'P 1'
#
loop_
_entity.id
_entity.type
_entity.pdbx_description
1 polymer ?
#
loop_
_entity_poly.entity_id
_entity_poly.type
_entity_poly.pdbx_seq_one_letter_code
_entity_poly.pdbx_strand_id
1 'polypeptide(L)' 'MTIDKSLKVRAALMRTRSVLTRAERIEKLQSLDRWAEGDSPVGLAKVRVYKLQMKKKKKEKTDDDAPAKGKKK' A
#
# COMPACT_ATOMS: atom_id res chain seq x y z
N MET A 1 -26.20 -0.11 -27.35
CA MET A 1 -26.77 0.26 -26.04
C MET A 1 -25.76 1.10 -25.28
N THR A 2 -26.09 2.36 -25.04
CA THR A 2 -25.23 3.33 -24.35
C THR A 2 -25.49 3.25 -22.84
N ILE A 3 -24.43 3.10 -22.05
CA ILE A 3 -24.52 3.08 -20.57
C ILE A 3 -24.47 4.52 -20.05
N ASP A 4 -25.34 4.87 -19.11
CA ASP A 4 -25.31 6.18 -18.48
C ASP A 4 -24.03 6.39 -17.66
N LYS A 5 -23.55 7.64 -17.57
CA LYS A 5 -22.30 7.97 -16.87
C LYS A 5 -22.35 7.64 -15.38
N SER A 6 -23.53 7.66 -14.75
CA SER A 6 -23.73 7.29 -13.34
C SER A 6 -23.65 5.77 -13.12
N LEU A 7 -24.02 4.97 -14.12
CA LEU A 7 -23.98 3.51 -14.11
C LEU A 7 -22.58 2.96 -14.46
N LYS A 8 -21.65 3.84 -14.81
CA LYS A 8 -20.28 3.46 -15.16
C LYS A 8 -19.50 3.17 -13.88
N VAL A 9 -19.29 1.88 -13.59
CA VAL A 9 -18.47 1.41 -12.47
C VAL A 9 -17.07 2.01 -12.61
N ARG A 10 -16.73 2.98 -11.75
CA ARG A 10 -15.37 3.50 -11.64
C ARG A 10 -14.53 2.39 -11.02
N ALA A 11 -13.49 1.99 -11.73
CA ALA A 11 -12.63 0.84 -11.40
C ALA A 11 -12.30 0.77 -9.90
N ALA A 12 -12.30 -0.47 -9.40
CA ALA A 12 -12.04 -0.87 -8.02
C ALA A 12 -10.94 -0.03 -7.35
N LEU A 13 -11.17 0.33 -6.08
CA LEU A 13 -10.32 1.15 -5.20
C LEU A 13 -8.87 1.33 -5.73
N MET A 14 -8.65 2.36 -6.56
CA MET A 14 -7.31 2.82 -6.93
C MET A 14 -6.55 3.43 -5.74
N ARG A 15 -7.21 3.50 -4.57
CA ARG A 15 -6.67 4.03 -3.32
C ARG A 15 -6.12 2.89 -2.46
N THR A 16 -5.00 3.18 -1.80
CA THR A 16 -4.44 2.33 -0.75
C THR A 16 -5.46 2.05 0.34
N ARG A 17 -5.61 0.77 0.70
CA ARG A 17 -6.49 0.32 1.80
C ARG A 17 -5.93 0.79 3.14
N SER A 18 -6.82 0.92 4.13
CA SER A 18 -6.44 1.26 5.51
C SER A 18 -6.03 0.04 6.35
N VAL A 19 -6.58 -1.12 6.03
CA VAL A 19 -6.37 -2.41 6.72
C VAL A 19 -5.95 -3.46 5.69
N LEU A 20 -5.06 -4.36 6.10
CA LEU A 20 -4.64 -5.52 5.31
C LEU A 20 -5.84 -6.40 4.95
N THR A 21 -5.72 -7.12 3.84
CA THR A 21 -6.69 -8.14 3.44
C THR A 21 -6.73 -9.27 4.47
N ARG A 22 -7.76 -10.12 4.42
CA ARG A 22 -7.93 -11.18 5.42
C ARG A 22 -6.75 -12.16 5.44
N ALA A 23 -6.27 -12.60 4.28
CA ALA A 23 -5.13 -13.51 4.17
C ALA A 23 -3.86 -12.89 4.78
N GLU A 24 -3.52 -11.67 4.37
CA GLU A 24 -2.39 -10.92 4.93
C GLU A 24 -2.51 -10.68 6.44
N ARG A 25 -3.74 -10.54 6.97
CA ARG A 25 -3.95 -10.44 8.42
C ARG A 25 -3.69 -11.75 9.15
N ILE A 26 -4.09 -12.89 8.58
CA ILE A 26 -3.81 -14.21 9.16
C ILE A 26 -2.29 -14.41 9.22
N GLU A 27 -1.58 -14.21 8.12
CA GLU A 27 -0.12 -14.31 8.06
C GLU A 27 0.56 -13.38 9.09
N LYS A 28 0.07 -12.13 9.21
CA LYS A 28 0.63 -11.20 10.19
C LYS A 28 0.33 -11.62 11.63
N LEU A 29 -0.86 -12.14 11.92
CA LEU A 29 -1.23 -12.59 13.26
C LEU A 29 -0.53 -13.90 13.65
N GLN A 30 -0.29 -14.80 12.68
CA GLN A 30 0.57 -15.97 12.82
C GLN A 30 1.99 -15.54 13.20
N SER A 31 2.56 -14.55 12.50
CA SER A 31 3.91 -14.04 12.83
C SER A 31 4.04 -13.39 14.22
N LEU A 32 2.91 -13.11 14.87
CA LEU A 32 2.83 -12.51 16.20
C LEU A 32 2.35 -13.51 17.27
N ASP A 33 2.23 -14.79 16.93
CA ASP A 33 1.69 -15.86 17.79
C ASP A 33 0.30 -15.55 18.35
N ARG A 34 -0.51 -14.79 17.61
CA ARG A 34 -1.88 -14.37 17.99
C ARG A 34 -2.97 -15.09 17.20
N TRP A 35 -2.59 -16.03 16.35
CA TRP A 35 -3.51 -16.84 15.55
C TRP A 35 -2.90 -18.21 15.32
N ALA A 36 -3.68 -19.27 15.60
CA ALA A 36 -3.29 -20.66 15.39
C ALA A 36 -4.21 -21.35 14.37
N GLU A 37 -3.73 -22.45 13.79
CA GLU A 37 -4.52 -23.29 12.89
C GLU A 37 -5.69 -23.92 13.65
N GLY A 38 -6.91 -23.50 13.32
CA GLY A 38 -8.14 -23.84 14.04
C GLY A 38 -8.91 -22.61 14.52
N ASP A 39 -8.24 -21.47 14.66
CA ASP A 39 -8.91 -20.20 14.97
C ASP A 39 -9.80 -19.74 13.80
N SER A 40 -10.88 -19.05 14.16
CA SER A 40 -11.85 -18.58 13.17
C SER A 40 -11.20 -17.60 12.17
N PRO A 41 -11.37 -17.80 10.86
CA PRO A 41 -10.86 -16.89 9.83
C PRO A 41 -11.68 -15.60 9.73
N VAL A 42 -12.78 -15.47 10.47
CA VAL A 42 -13.64 -14.28 10.54
C VAL A 42 -13.41 -13.53 11.86
N GLY A 43 -13.74 -12.24 11.91
CA GLY A 43 -13.61 -11.46 13.15
C GLY A 43 -12.17 -11.08 13.57
N LEU A 44 -11.18 -11.31 12.72
CA LEU A 44 -9.77 -11.00 13.02
C LEU A 44 -9.53 -9.55 13.44
N ALA A 45 -8.51 -9.32 14.28
CA ALA A 45 -8.06 -7.99 14.69
C ALA A 45 -7.69 -7.11 13.48
N LYS A 46 -7.92 -5.80 13.57
CA LYS A 46 -7.60 -4.86 12.48
C LYS A 46 -6.09 -4.60 12.43
N VAL A 47 -5.44 -5.02 11.34
CA VAL A 47 -4.01 -4.75 11.11
C VAL A 47 -3.86 -3.71 10.00
N ARG A 48 -3.22 -2.59 10.32
CA ARG A 48 -3.03 -1.45 9.40
C ARG A 48 -2.01 -1.79 8.31
N VAL A 49 -2.22 -1.27 7.10
CA VAL A 49 -1.22 -1.32 6.02
C VAL A 49 -0.03 -0.42 6.39
N TYR A 50 1.19 -0.98 6.43
CA TYR A 50 2.39 -0.20 6.71
C TYR A 50 2.74 0.70 5.51
N LYS A 51 2.84 2.00 5.76
CA LYS A 51 3.35 2.95 4.77
C LYS A 51 4.88 2.96 4.87
N LEU A 52 5.53 2.15 4.04
CA LEU A 52 6.99 2.18 3.91
C LEU A 52 7.42 3.58 3.42
N GLN A 53 8.12 4.32 4.27
CA GLN A 53 8.80 5.55 3.89
C GLN A 53 10.21 5.18 3.46
N MET A 54 10.42 4.92 2.17
CA MET A 54 11.77 4.75 1.65
C MET A 54 12.47 6.10 1.65
N LYS A 55 13.51 6.26 2.49
CA LYS A 55 14.44 7.38 2.36
C LYS A 55 15.15 7.23 1.00
N LYS A 56 15.12 8.27 0.17
CA LYS A 56 15.88 8.30 -1.08
C LYS A 56 17.34 7.99 -0.75
N LYS A 57 17.91 6.95 -1.35
CA LYS A 57 19.36 6.71 -1.30
C LYS A 57 20.06 7.96 -1.81
N LYS A 58 21.01 8.47 -1.04
CA LYS A 58 21.93 9.51 -1.50
C LYS A 58 22.74 8.87 -2.63
N LYS A 59 22.59 9.36 -3.86
CA LYS A 59 23.50 9.00 -4.95
C LYS A 59 24.91 9.40 -4.49
N GLU A 60 25.80 8.43 -4.39
CA GLU A 60 27.23 8.74 -4.42
C GLU A 60 27.50 9.39 -5.78
N LYS A 61 28.10 10.58 -5.73
CA LYS A 61 28.55 11.28 -6.94
C LYS A 61 29.77 10.53 -7.45
N THR A 62 29.59 9.70 -8.46
CA THR A 62 30.58 9.64 -9.54
C THR A 62 30.06 10.59 -10.61
N ASP A 63 30.85 11.64 -10.89
CA ASP A 63 30.91 12.43 -12.12
C ASP A 63 30.15 11.73 -13.27
N ASP A 64 29.10 12.30 -13.83
CA ASP A 64 29.24 13.41 -14.77
C ASP A 64 27.90 14.15 -14.94
N ASP A 65 28.03 15.42 -15.33
CA ASP A 65 27.01 16.36 -15.82
C ASP A 65 26.13 17.13 -14.80
N ALA A 66 26.60 18.35 -14.54
CA ALA A 66 25.83 19.51 -14.08
C ALA A 66 25.65 20.49 -15.27
N PRO A 67 24.93 21.62 -15.15
CA PRO A 67 23.59 21.87 -14.61
C PRO A 67 22.76 22.88 -15.46
N ALA A 68 21.43 22.89 -15.37
CA ALA A 68 20.63 24.11 -15.57
C ALA A 68 19.29 24.01 -14.82
N LYS A 69 19.20 24.61 -13.62
CA LYS A 69 18.44 25.84 -13.29
C LYS A 69 16.97 25.80 -13.77
N GLY A 70 15.95 26.02 -12.92
CA GLY A 70 15.94 26.79 -11.68
C GLY A 70 14.65 26.67 -10.86
N LYS A 71 14.71 27.35 -9.71
CA LYS A 71 13.82 27.32 -8.54
C LYS A 71 12.41 27.89 -8.79
N LYS A 72 11.51 27.45 -7.90
CA LYS A 72 10.20 28.03 -7.54
C LYS A 72 10.21 29.57 -7.48
N LYS A 73 9.09 30.16 -7.88
CA LYS A 73 8.42 31.23 -7.13
C LYS A 73 7.12 30.65 -6.58
#